data_AF-A0A929ZMC2-F1
#
_entry.id   AF-A0A929ZMC2-F1
#
_cell.length_a   1.000
_cell.length_b   1.000
_cell.length_c   1.000
_cell.angle_alpha   90.00
_cell.angle_beta   90.00
_cell.angle_gamma   90.00
#
_symmetry.space_group_name_H-M   'P 1'
#
loop_
_entity.id
_entity.type
_entity.pdbx_description
1 polymer ?
#
loop_
_entity_poly.entity_id
_entity_poly.type
_entity_poly.pdbx_seq_one_letter_code
_entity_poly.pdbx_strand_id
1 'polypeptide(L)'
;MSQLERIIKKSTLKYALVAFGFCVLSEIISLVSPRLMQYIIDTVIPQRNMHTIIISILIFVSIPLLHICVKSIFNYFTIVFARNKGNEYAIQLMEKIIYQPLHFFDTHNSIELLTESGRELSNLLLFYIKDIPSYYSAILSSIIIFIILCSYHPVIGIFQILFLPLSIIPVRYIHSKLESLVNNVLEKNAKNNQLKADMFKNIDYIKSNNLETFYINQIKKNNDGIVSVWGSVASMESLAGVWINGFMTSLFTGLSFGIVALLMMYTTKLTVGTIISVVSYCELLYSYLHTIFSTEVEKGKFEGEFTKTKELFELDSDISTNQHPFSLEQAIHFHKVNFQYTNTPVLKNLTLELQAHKWTVILGESGVGKSTILKLIEKFYTEYEGKIMVDDISLKDIDNHDLRNKVAYLSQSPSLFPGSIRSNLTVSSDTITDEMIWEVLKTVNMKDYVSSLDDALDT
;
A
#
# COMPACT_ATOMS: atom_id res chain seq x y z
N MET A 1 1.30 16.62 1.59
CA MET A 1 1.55 15.55 2.57
C MET A 1 0.20 15.10 3.09
N SER A 2 -0.24 13.91 2.69
CA SER A 2 -1.59 13.39 2.95
C SER A 2 -1.83 13.09 4.44
N GLN A 3 -3.08 12.88 4.86
CA GLN A 3 -3.39 12.45 6.23
C GLN A 3 -2.71 11.12 6.59
N LEU A 4 -2.72 10.15 5.68
CA LEU A 4 -2.04 8.86 5.86
C LEU A 4 -0.55 9.05 6.13
N GLU A 5 0.14 9.91 5.37
CA GLU A 5 1.55 10.22 5.60
C GLU A 5 1.79 10.92 6.93
N ARG A 6 0.87 11.79 7.37
CA ARG A 6 0.94 12.44 8.69
C ARG A 6 0.78 11.43 9.82
N ILE A 7 -0.17 10.53 9.71
CA ILE A 7 -0.45 9.48 10.71
C ILE A 7 0.71 8.50 10.78
N ILE A 8 1.20 8.04 9.64
CA ILE A 8 2.39 7.20 9.54
C ILE A 8 3.57 7.92 10.17
N LYS A 9 3.91 9.15 9.73
CA LYS A 9 5.04 9.88 10.30
C LYS A 9 4.91 10.10 11.79
N LYS A 10 3.74 10.50 12.30
CA LYS A 10 3.53 10.80 13.73
C LYS A 10 3.64 9.55 14.60
N SER A 11 3.04 8.44 14.17
CA SER A 11 3.03 7.17 14.91
C SER A 11 4.38 6.46 14.88
N THR A 12 5.12 6.56 13.77
CA THR A 12 6.39 5.83 13.58
C THR A 12 7.64 6.68 13.78
N LEU A 13 7.52 7.99 14.03
CA LEU A 13 8.66 8.90 14.16
C LEU A 13 9.71 8.39 15.15
N LYS A 14 9.28 7.92 16.33
CA LYS A 14 10.19 7.38 17.35
C LYS A 14 10.97 6.18 16.83
N TYR A 15 10.29 5.26 16.13
CA TYR A 15 10.94 4.10 15.53
C TYR A 15 11.90 4.52 14.41
N ALA A 16 11.48 5.45 13.55
CA ALA A 16 12.31 5.97 12.46
C ALA A 16 13.57 6.67 12.99
N LEU A 17 13.50 7.39 14.12
CA LEU A 17 14.67 7.99 14.77
C LEU A 17 15.63 6.92 15.33
N VAL A 18 15.10 5.88 15.96
CA VAL A 18 15.90 4.73 16.42
C VAL A 18 16.55 4.03 15.23
N ALA A 19 15.80 3.82 14.15
CA ALA A 19 16.30 3.23 12.92
C ALA A 19 17.40 4.08 12.29
N PHE A 20 17.24 5.40 12.25
CA PHE A 20 18.27 6.32 11.76
C PHE A 20 19.55 6.21 12.59
N GLY A 21 19.45 6.29 13.92
CA GLY A 21 20.60 6.12 14.82
C GLY A 21 21.29 4.77 14.64
N PHE A 22 20.51 3.71 14.46
CA PHE A 22 21.02 2.37 14.17
C PHE A 22 21.76 2.30 12.83
N CYS A 23 21.18 2.84 11.75
CA CYS A 23 21.80 2.86 10.43
C CYS A 23 23.13 3.62 10.46
N VAL A 24 23.17 4.81 11.07
CA VAL A 24 24.40 5.59 11.23
C VAL A 24 25.46 4.81 12.00
N LEU A 25 25.10 4.18 13.12
CA LEU A 25 26.05 3.38 13.91
C LEU A 25 26.56 2.16 13.12
N SER A 26 25.67 1.47 12.40
CA SER A 26 26.00 0.35 11.52
C SER A 26 26.98 0.77 10.41
N GLU A 27 26.75 1.92 9.79
CA GLU A 27 27.62 2.45 8.74
C GLU A 27 28.98 2.87 9.29
N ILE A 28 29.03 3.56 10.43
CA ILE A 28 30.29 3.91 11.11
C ILE A 28 31.12 2.66 11.44
N ILE A 29 30.48 1.59 11.93
CA ILE A 29 31.17 0.31 12.17
C ILE A 29 31.80 -0.23 10.88
N SER A 30 31.09 -0.14 9.75
CA SER A 30 31.63 -0.59 8.46
C SER A 30 32.83 0.22 7.97
N LEU A 31 32.98 1.48 8.39
CA LEU A 31 34.16 2.32 8.08
C LEU A 31 35.44 1.87 8.81
N VAL A 32 35.33 1.06 9.87
CA VAL A 32 36.50 0.58 10.63
C VAL A 32 37.30 -0.44 9.82
N SER A 33 36.63 -1.28 9.03
CA SER A 33 37.25 -2.42 8.33
C SER A 33 38.36 -2.01 7.36
N PRO A 34 38.19 -1.02 6.45
CA PRO A 34 39.26 -0.59 5.54
C PRO A 34 40.50 -0.05 6.27
N ARG A 35 40.30 0.69 7.38
CA ARG A 35 41.40 1.24 8.17
C ARG A 35 42.15 0.16 8.95
N LEU A 36 41.42 -0.81 9.49
CA LEU A 36 42.02 -1.96 10.18
C LEU A 36 42.82 -2.81 9.18
N MET A 37 42.29 -3.02 7.97
CA MET A 37 43.00 -3.72 6.90
C MET A 37 44.31 -3.00 6.53
N GLN A 38 44.28 -1.68 6.37
CA GLN A 38 45.50 -0.89 6.15
C GLN A 38 46.52 -1.08 7.28
N TYR A 39 46.08 -0.99 8.54
CA TYR A 39 46.97 -1.15 9.70
C TYR A 39 47.62 -2.54 9.74
N ILE A 40 46.85 -3.60 9.43
CA ILE A 40 47.38 -4.96 9.36
C ILE A 40 48.49 -5.05 8.31
N ILE A 41 48.27 -4.48 7.13
CA ILE A 41 49.20 -4.55 6.00
C ILE A 41 50.46 -3.73 6.26
N ASP A 42 50.30 -2.48 6.70
CA ASP A 42 51.41 -1.54 6.81
C ASP A 42 52.22 -1.73 8.10
N THR A 43 51.60 -2.25 9.18
CA THR A 43 52.24 -2.31 10.51
C THR A 43 52.38 -3.73 11.05
N VAL A 44 51.33 -4.56 10.98
CA VAL A 44 51.31 -5.88 11.65
C VAL A 44 52.06 -6.95 10.85
N ILE A 45 51.87 -7.01 9.54
CA ILE A 45 52.57 -7.98 8.67
C ILE A 45 54.10 -7.76 8.68
N PRO A 46 54.62 -6.51 8.57
CA PRO A 46 56.07 -6.27 8.61
C PRO A 46 56.74 -6.67 9.93
N GLN A 47 56.02 -6.66 11.06
CA GLN A 47 56.53 -7.07 12.37
C GLN A 47 56.81 -8.58 12.46
N ARG A 48 56.27 -9.40 11.53
CA ARG A 48 56.45 -10.86 11.47
C ARG A 48 56.08 -11.59 12.79
N ASN A 49 55.26 -11.01 13.65
CA ASN A 49 54.77 -11.64 14.87
C ASN A 49 53.45 -12.37 14.60
N MET A 50 53.51 -13.70 14.51
CA MET A 50 52.35 -14.54 14.20
C MET A 50 51.18 -14.36 15.16
N HIS A 51 51.44 -14.16 16.45
CA HIS A 51 50.38 -13.99 17.45
C HIS A 51 49.58 -12.69 17.21
N THR A 52 50.28 -11.58 16.96
CA THR A 52 49.64 -10.28 16.67
C THR A 52 48.89 -10.31 15.34
N ILE A 53 49.41 -11.00 14.33
CA ILE A 53 48.74 -11.18 13.03
C ILE A 53 47.42 -11.93 13.22
N ILE A 54 47.44 -13.08 13.91
CA ILE A 54 46.25 -13.91 14.14
C ILE A 54 45.18 -13.12 14.90
N ILE A 55 45.54 -12.43 15.98
CA ILE A 55 44.59 -11.60 16.75
C ILE A 55 43.99 -10.49 15.88
N SER A 56 44.81 -9.82 15.08
CA SER A 56 44.33 -8.72 14.22
C SER A 56 43.37 -9.23 13.14
N ILE A 57 43.63 -10.40 12.56
CA ILE A 57 42.72 -11.05 11.61
C ILE A 57 41.41 -11.47 12.30
N LEU A 58 41.47 -12.04 13.51
CA LEU A 58 40.28 -12.40 14.28
C LEU A 58 39.41 -11.17 14.56
N ILE A 59 40.01 -10.04 14.96
CA ILE A 59 39.29 -8.77 15.15
C ILE A 59 38.67 -8.32 13.83
N PHE A 60 39.44 -8.33 12.73
CA PHE A 60 38.97 -7.92 11.41
C PHE A 60 37.77 -8.74 10.92
N VAL A 61 37.76 -10.05 11.13
CA VAL A 61 36.64 -10.94 10.74
C VAL A 61 35.44 -10.82 11.70
N SER A 62 35.69 -10.58 13.00
CA SER A 62 34.63 -10.47 14.00
C SER A 62 33.73 -9.25 13.81
N ILE A 63 34.28 -8.13 13.32
CA ILE A 63 33.54 -6.87 13.15
C ILE A 63 32.40 -7.01 12.11
N PRO A 64 32.64 -7.48 10.86
CA PRO A 64 31.58 -7.72 9.89
C PRO A 64 30.57 -8.79 10.33
N LEU A 65 31.02 -9.84 11.02
CA LEU A 65 30.11 -10.88 11.54
C LEU A 65 29.13 -10.30 12.56
N LEU A 66 29.64 -9.56 13.55
CA LEU A 66 28.82 -8.89 14.54
C LEU A 66 27.88 -7.87 13.88
N HIS A 67 28.39 -7.11 12.91
CA HIS A 67 27.59 -6.15 12.14
C HIS A 67 26.42 -6.81 11.42
N ILE A 68 26.65 -7.93 10.71
CA ILE A 68 25.60 -8.69 10.02
C ILE A 68 24.57 -9.24 11.01
N CYS A 69 25.01 -9.83 12.14
CA CYS A 69 24.10 -10.34 13.17
C CYS A 69 23.20 -9.23 13.73
N VAL A 70 23.79 -8.12 14.14
CA VAL A 70 23.06 -6.98 14.72
C VAL A 70 22.09 -6.36 13.69
N LYS A 71 22.53 -6.16 12.44
CA LYS A 71 21.69 -5.64 11.35
C LYS A 71 20.53 -6.58 11.01
N SER A 72 20.76 -7.90 11.06
CA SER A 72 19.72 -8.90 10.78
C SER A 72 18.64 -8.92 11.86
N ILE A 73 19.04 -8.86 13.14
CA ILE A 73 18.12 -8.77 14.28
C ILE A 73 17.29 -7.49 14.17
N PHE A 74 17.92 -6.34 13.90
CA PHE A 74 17.22 -5.07 13.73
C PHE A 74 16.23 -5.11 12.54
N ASN A 75 16.64 -5.69 11.40
CA ASN A 75 15.78 -5.82 10.23
C ASN A 75 14.56 -6.72 10.51
N TYR A 76 14.73 -7.81 11.28
CA TYR A 76 13.62 -8.67 11.69
C TYR A 76 12.58 -7.88 12.50
N PHE A 77 12.99 -7.17 13.56
CA PHE A 77 12.07 -6.37 14.38
C PHE A 77 11.38 -5.27 13.56
N THR A 78 12.10 -4.66 12.62
CA THR A 78 11.56 -3.62 11.73
C THR A 78 10.47 -4.17 10.83
N ILE A 79 10.67 -5.35 10.23
CA ILE A 79 9.67 -6.00 9.37
C ILE A 79 8.43 -6.39 10.18
N VAL A 80 8.62 -7.01 11.36
CA VAL A 80 7.49 -7.39 12.23
C VAL A 80 6.68 -6.17 12.67
N PHE A 81 7.36 -5.09 13.07
CA PHE A 81 6.71 -3.84 13.43
C PHE A 81 5.93 -3.23 12.26
N ALA A 82 6.56 -3.13 11.08
CA ALA A 82 5.91 -2.61 9.88
C ALA A 82 4.69 -3.43 9.47
N ARG A 83 4.73 -4.76 9.62
CA ARG A 83 3.62 -5.63 9.25
C ARG A 83 2.44 -5.49 10.21
N ASN A 84 2.71 -5.48 11.51
CA ASN A 84 1.66 -5.29 12.51
C ASN A 84 0.97 -3.92 12.35
N LYS A 85 1.74 -2.84 12.18
CA LYS A 85 1.18 -1.52 11.94
C LYS A 85 0.53 -1.38 10.56
N GLY A 86 1.04 -2.08 9.55
CA GLY A 86 0.45 -2.10 8.21
C GLY A 86 -0.96 -2.70 8.25
N ASN A 87 -1.14 -3.81 8.97
CA ASN A 87 -2.45 -4.44 9.15
C ASN A 87 -3.42 -3.53 9.92
N GLU A 88 -2.96 -2.85 10.96
CA GLU A 88 -3.78 -1.88 11.71
C GLU A 88 -4.31 -0.76 10.79
N TYR A 89 -3.46 -0.23 9.92
CA TYR A 89 -3.90 0.77 8.93
C TYR A 89 -4.78 0.20 7.82
N ALA A 90 -4.59 -1.06 7.43
CA ALA A 90 -5.46 -1.72 6.47
C ALA A 90 -6.88 -1.89 7.03
N ILE A 91 -7.00 -2.25 8.32
CA ILE A 91 -8.29 -2.31 9.02
C ILE A 91 -8.93 -0.91 9.08
N GLN A 92 -8.19 0.13 9.45
CA GLN A 92 -8.71 1.51 9.47
C GLN A 92 -9.17 1.99 8.08
N LEU A 93 -8.45 1.61 7.02
CA LEU A 93 -8.86 1.91 5.65
C LEU A 93 -10.16 1.19 5.30
N MET A 94 -10.28 -0.09 5.66
CA MET A 94 -11.50 -0.86 5.45
C MET A 94 -12.69 -0.26 6.21
N GLU A 95 -12.50 0.12 7.47
CA GLU A 95 -13.52 0.83 8.26
C GLU A 95 -13.97 2.11 7.55
N LYS A 96 -13.04 2.96 7.14
CA LYS A 96 -13.35 4.20 6.42
C LYS A 96 -14.15 3.98 5.14
N ILE A 97 -13.83 2.91 4.39
CA ILE A 97 -14.55 2.55 3.16
C ILE A 97 -15.96 2.03 3.48
N ILE A 98 -16.10 1.09 4.43
CA ILE A 98 -17.39 0.47 4.77
C ILE A 98 -18.39 1.49 5.33
N TYR A 99 -17.91 2.48 6.09
CA TYR A 99 -18.75 3.57 6.62
C TYR A 99 -19.06 4.68 5.61
N GLN A 100 -18.79 4.50 4.31
CA GLN A 100 -19.23 5.46 3.29
C GLN A 100 -20.72 5.29 2.95
N PRO A 101 -21.41 6.36 2.50
CA PRO A 101 -22.80 6.28 2.07
C PRO A 101 -22.95 5.42 0.81
N LEU A 102 -24.15 4.86 0.57
CA LEU A 102 -24.37 3.94 -0.57
C LEU A 102 -24.02 4.57 -1.92
N HIS A 103 -24.27 5.88 -2.09
CA HIS A 103 -23.88 6.63 -3.28
C HIS A 103 -22.38 6.53 -3.62
N PHE A 104 -21.50 6.42 -2.62
CA PHE A 104 -20.08 6.20 -2.84
C PHE A 104 -19.83 4.88 -3.60
N PHE A 105 -20.52 3.81 -3.21
CA PHE A 105 -20.39 2.50 -3.84
C PHE A 105 -21.04 2.40 -5.22
N ASP A 106 -22.05 3.24 -5.51
CA ASP A 106 -22.64 3.31 -6.86
C ASP A 106 -21.72 4.00 -7.88
N THR A 107 -20.83 4.88 -7.40
CA THR A 107 -19.93 5.69 -8.23
C THR A 107 -18.52 5.13 -8.33
N HIS A 108 -18.11 4.29 -7.38
CA HIS A 108 -16.79 3.66 -7.36
C HIS A 108 -16.85 2.21 -7.81
N ASN A 109 -15.83 1.76 -8.53
CA ASN A 109 -15.75 0.37 -8.97
C ASN A 109 -15.47 -0.55 -7.76
N SER A 110 -16.34 -1.52 -7.50
CA SER A 110 -16.17 -2.47 -6.38
C SER A 110 -14.86 -3.26 -6.46
N ILE A 111 -14.35 -3.55 -7.67
CA ILE A 111 -13.06 -4.24 -7.86
C ILE A 111 -11.89 -3.32 -7.48
N GLU A 112 -12.02 -2.03 -7.76
CA GLU A 112 -11.03 -1.04 -7.39
C GLU A 112 -10.97 -0.87 -5.87
N LEU A 113 -12.12 -0.71 -5.21
CA LEU A 113 -12.21 -0.66 -3.74
C LEU A 113 -11.64 -1.92 -3.08
N LEU A 114 -11.90 -3.11 -3.65
CA LEU A 114 -11.33 -4.36 -3.19
C LEU A 114 -9.80 -4.40 -3.37
N THR A 115 -9.29 -3.90 -4.49
CA THR A 115 -7.85 -3.84 -4.77
C THR A 115 -7.15 -2.89 -3.80
N GLU A 116 -7.72 -1.72 -3.54
CA GLU A 116 -7.14 -0.71 -2.64
C GLU A 116 -7.23 -1.13 -1.17
N SER A 117 -8.37 -1.68 -0.73
CA SER A 117 -8.55 -2.18 0.65
C SER A 117 -7.71 -3.42 0.95
N GLY A 118 -7.49 -4.29 -0.04
CA GLY A 118 -6.64 -5.47 0.07
C GLY A 118 -5.14 -5.19 -0.05
N ARG A 119 -4.73 -3.94 -0.33
CA ARG A 119 -3.32 -3.60 -0.56
C ARG A 119 -2.52 -3.64 0.74
N GLU A 120 -1.35 -4.31 0.71
CA GLU A 120 -0.48 -4.43 1.88
C GLU A 120 0.24 -3.09 2.15
N LEU A 121 -0.16 -2.38 3.21
CA LEU A 121 0.41 -1.08 3.59
C LEU A 121 1.80 -1.19 4.26
N SER A 122 2.28 -2.40 4.57
CA SER A 122 3.58 -2.60 5.23
C SER A 122 4.75 -2.09 4.38
N ASN A 123 4.66 -2.15 3.05
CA ASN A 123 5.72 -1.67 2.16
C ASN A 123 5.86 -0.14 2.24
N LEU A 124 4.73 0.57 2.29
CA LEU A 124 4.72 2.02 2.51
C LEU A 124 5.31 2.36 3.89
N LEU A 125 5.05 1.56 4.92
CA LEU A 125 5.63 1.76 6.24
C LEU A 125 7.13 1.51 6.27
N LEU A 126 7.59 0.42 5.68
CA LEU A 126 9.02 0.10 5.56
C LEU A 126 9.78 1.24 4.89
N PHE A 127 9.21 1.82 3.83
CA PHE A 127 9.79 2.99 3.18
C PHE A 127 10.06 4.14 4.17
N TYR A 128 9.08 4.49 5.02
CA TYR A 128 9.26 5.58 5.98
C TYR A 128 10.13 5.24 7.19
N ILE A 129 10.14 3.99 7.66
CA ILE A 129 10.84 3.62 8.90
C ILE A 129 12.21 2.99 8.69
N LYS A 130 12.52 2.56 7.45
CA LYS A 130 13.78 1.90 7.08
C LYS A 130 14.48 2.65 5.96
N ASP A 131 13.82 2.85 4.83
CA ASP A 131 14.50 3.33 3.61
C ASP A 131 14.82 4.82 3.70
N ILE A 132 13.89 5.64 4.20
CA ILE A 132 14.14 7.08 4.47
C ILE A 132 15.25 7.28 5.53
N PRO A 133 15.25 6.60 6.69
CA PRO A 133 16.39 6.64 7.61
C PRO A 133 17.71 6.20 6.97
N SER A 134 17.70 5.12 6.18
CA SER A 134 18.89 4.62 5.48
C SER A 134 19.40 5.60 4.42
N TYR A 135 18.51 6.35 3.78
CA TYR A 135 18.87 7.40 2.82
C TYR A 135 19.65 8.52 3.50
N TYR A 136 19.15 9.02 4.64
CA TYR A 136 19.84 10.09 5.36
C TYR A 136 21.14 9.62 6.01
N SER A 137 21.20 8.38 6.51
CA SER A 137 22.45 7.81 7.03
C SER A 137 23.48 7.67 5.91
N ALA A 138 23.07 7.15 4.74
CA ALA A 138 23.93 7.04 3.57
C ALA A 138 24.50 8.40 3.11
N ILE A 139 23.73 9.49 3.16
CA ILE A 139 24.23 10.85 2.88
C ILE A 139 25.33 11.23 3.88
N LEU A 140 25.08 11.07 5.18
CA LEU A 140 26.04 11.38 6.23
C LEU A 140 27.32 10.55 6.06
N SER A 141 27.19 9.25 5.84
CA SER A 141 28.32 8.33 5.67
C SER A 141 29.10 8.59 4.38
N SER A 142 28.44 9.01 3.31
CA SER A 142 29.11 9.47 2.09
C SER A 142 29.97 10.71 2.33
N ILE A 143 29.47 11.67 3.13
CA ILE A 143 30.24 12.86 3.53
C ILE A 143 31.45 12.45 4.39
N ILE A 144 31.26 11.53 5.35
CA ILE A 144 32.36 11.02 6.19
C ILE A 144 33.43 10.33 5.33
N ILE A 145 33.04 9.45 4.40
CA ILE A 145 33.99 8.80 3.48
C ILE A 145 34.71 9.84 2.63
N PHE A 146 34.01 10.84 2.10
CA PHE A 146 34.62 11.90 1.32
C PHE A 146 35.72 12.62 2.12
N ILE A 147 35.46 12.96 3.39
CA ILE A 147 36.44 13.57 4.29
C ILE A 147 37.63 12.62 4.53
N ILE A 148 37.39 11.33 4.74
CA ILE A 148 38.44 10.31 4.91
C ILE A 148 39.31 10.23 3.66
N LEU A 149 38.73 10.16 2.46
CA LEU A 149 39.47 10.11 1.20
C LEU A 149 40.30 11.37 0.97
N CYS A 150 39.75 12.55 1.27
CA CYS A 150 40.49 13.81 1.20
C CYS A 150 41.66 13.86 2.18
N SER A 151 41.53 13.22 3.35
CA SER A 151 42.60 13.15 4.36
C SER A 151 43.81 12.33 3.90
N TYR A 152 43.62 11.34 3.02
CA TYR A 152 44.73 10.64 2.37
C TYR A 152 45.39 11.51 1.30
N HIS A 153 44.59 12.04 0.37
CA HIS A 153 45.04 13.04 -0.60
C HIS A 153 43.84 13.77 -1.23
N PRO A 154 43.83 15.12 -1.32
CA PRO A 154 42.68 15.88 -1.83
C PRO A 154 42.23 15.48 -3.25
N VAL A 155 43.19 15.13 -4.13
CA VAL A 155 42.87 14.72 -5.51
C VAL A 155 42.02 13.45 -5.54
N ILE A 156 42.22 12.51 -4.61
CA ILE A 156 41.44 11.26 -4.55
C ILE A 156 39.98 11.60 -4.24
N GLY A 157 39.75 12.42 -3.22
CA GLY A 157 38.40 12.82 -2.81
C GLY A 157 37.68 13.64 -3.88
N ILE A 158 38.33 14.68 -4.42
CA ILE A 158 37.75 15.53 -5.47
C ILE A 158 37.42 14.71 -6.73
N PHE A 159 38.27 13.74 -7.10
CA PHE A 159 38.00 12.84 -8.22
C PHE A 159 36.69 12.06 -8.04
N GLN A 160 36.35 11.64 -6.82
CA GLN A 160 35.07 10.94 -6.56
C GLN A 160 33.83 11.80 -6.83
N ILE A 161 33.94 13.13 -6.80
CA ILE A 161 32.81 14.01 -7.14
C ILE A 161 32.36 13.80 -8.59
N LEU A 162 33.29 13.46 -9.49
CA LEU A 162 33.00 13.16 -10.90
C LEU A 162 32.10 11.93 -11.08
N PHE A 163 32.08 11.02 -10.09
CA PHE A 163 31.20 9.83 -10.10
C PHE A 163 29.72 10.23 -10.13
N LEU A 164 29.34 11.29 -9.41
CA LEU A 164 27.94 11.72 -9.29
C LEU A 164 27.31 12.12 -10.63
N PRO A 165 27.83 13.11 -11.39
CA PRO A 165 27.21 13.50 -12.66
C PRO A 165 27.26 12.38 -13.70
N LEU A 166 28.33 11.58 -13.75
CA LEU A 166 28.46 10.46 -14.70
C LEU A 166 27.49 9.30 -14.37
N SER A 167 27.17 9.09 -13.10
CA SER A 167 26.21 8.06 -12.69
C SER A 167 24.76 8.51 -12.87
N ILE A 168 24.44 9.76 -12.53
CA ILE A 168 23.05 10.25 -12.47
C ILE A 168 22.49 10.65 -13.84
N ILE A 169 23.26 11.38 -14.66
CA ILE A 169 22.73 12.00 -15.90
C ILE A 169 22.15 10.96 -16.88
N PRO A 170 22.86 9.87 -17.22
CA PRO A 170 22.33 8.85 -18.13
C PRO A 170 21.09 8.14 -17.57
N VAL A 171 21.10 7.86 -16.26
CA VAL A 171 20.00 7.17 -15.57
C VAL A 171 18.75 8.03 -15.53
N ARG A 172 18.89 9.34 -15.30
CA ARG A 172 17.76 10.28 -15.33
C ARG A 172 17.09 10.32 -16.71
N TYR A 173 17.86 10.29 -17.79
CA TYR A 173 17.33 10.22 -19.15
C TYR A 173 16.55 8.92 -19.40
N ILE A 174 17.10 7.78 -18.95
CA ILE A 174 16.41 6.48 -19.01
C ILE A 174 15.10 6.52 -18.21
N HIS A 175 15.13 7.09 -17.00
CA HIS A 175 13.97 7.13 -16.10
C HIS A 175 12.79 7.90 -16.70
N SER A 176 13.02 9.08 -17.30
CA SER A 176 11.93 9.85 -17.92
C SER A 176 11.21 9.09 -19.04
N LYS A 177 11.91 8.19 -19.74
CA LYS A 177 11.31 7.37 -20.79
C LYS A 177 10.62 6.14 -20.20
N LEU A 178 11.19 5.57 -19.15
CA LEU A 178 10.68 4.40 -18.44
C LEU A 178 9.32 4.68 -17.80
N GLU A 179 9.12 5.84 -17.20
CA GLU A 179 7.84 6.24 -16.59
C GLU A 179 6.67 6.13 -17.59
N SER A 180 6.85 6.61 -18.81
CA SER A 180 5.83 6.50 -19.86
C SER A 180 5.51 5.05 -20.24
N LEU A 181 6.51 4.16 -20.25
CA LEU A 181 6.32 2.74 -20.58
C LEU A 181 5.63 2.00 -19.45
N VAL A 182 5.97 2.31 -18.20
CA VAL A 182 5.32 1.73 -17.01
C VAL A 182 3.85 2.13 -16.97
N ASN A 183 3.53 3.39 -17.23
CA ASN A 183 2.14 3.85 -17.31
C ASN A 183 1.36 3.12 -18.41
N ASN A 184 1.96 2.91 -19.59
CA ASN A 184 1.35 2.11 -20.66
C ASN A 184 1.12 0.65 -20.25
N VAL A 185 2.03 0.04 -19.49
CA VAL A 185 1.87 -1.31 -18.94
C VAL A 185 0.71 -1.37 -17.96
N LEU A 186 0.64 -0.41 -17.03
CA LEU A 186 -0.43 -0.32 -16.02
C LEU A 186 -1.80 -0.18 -16.70
N GLU A 187 -1.92 0.68 -17.70
CA GLU A 187 -3.17 0.86 -18.45
C GLU A 187 -3.58 -0.41 -19.19
N LYS A 188 -2.64 -1.09 -19.87
CA LYS A 188 -2.92 -2.37 -20.54
C LYS A 188 -3.31 -3.48 -19.55
N ASN A 189 -2.65 -3.54 -18.39
CA ASN A 189 -2.98 -4.48 -17.33
C ASN A 189 -4.38 -4.22 -16.76
N ALA A 190 -4.77 -2.96 -16.54
CA ALA A 190 -6.10 -2.59 -16.09
C ALA A 190 -7.17 -3.06 -17.09
N LYS A 191 -6.98 -2.82 -18.40
CA LYS A 191 -7.88 -3.30 -19.45
C LYS A 191 -7.97 -4.84 -19.49
N ASN A 192 -6.85 -5.53 -19.32
CA ASN A 192 -6.80 -6.99 -19.31
C ASN A 192 -7.50 -7.57 -18.06
N ASN A 193 -7.34 -6.94 -16.90
CA ASN A 193 -8.03 -7.34 -15.67
C ASN A 193 -9.53 -7.07 -15.75
N GLN A 194 -9.94 -5.96 -16.37
CA GLN A 194 -11.36 -5.68 -16.64
C GLN A 194 -11.98 -6.77 -17.53
N LEU A 195 -11.31 -7.16 -18.62
CA LEU A 195 -11.77 -8.25 -19.48
C LEU A 195 -11.96 -9.56 -18.70
N LYS A 196 -11.03 -9.91 -17.81
CA LYS A 196 -11.15 -11.11 -16.96
C LYS A 196 -12.34 -11.00 -16.01
N ALA A 197 -12.55 -9.83 -15.39
CA ALA A 197 -13.69 -9.60 -14.52
C ALA A 197 -15.02 -9.74 -15.28
N ASP A 198 -15.12 -9.17 -16.47
CA ASP A 198 -16.30 -9.29 -17.33
C ASP A 198 -16.55 -10.76 -17.73
N MET A 199 -15.49 -11.53 -17.98
CA MET A 199 -15.61 -12.97 -18.26
C MET A 199 -16.15 -13.76 -17.08
N PHE A 200 -15.65 -13.52 -15.86
CA PHE A 200 -16.15 -14.23 -14.67
C PHE A 200 -17.59 -13.83 -14.34
N LYS A 201 -17.93 -12.55 -14.52
CA LYS A 201 -19.29 -12.04 -14.33
C LYS A 201 -20.30 -12.69 -15.29
N ASN A 202 -19.89 -13.00 -16.51
CA ASN A 202 -20.75 -13.57 -17.56
C ASN A 202 -20.32 -15.01 -17.92
N ILE A 203 -19.83 -15.77 -16.94
CA ILE A 203 -19.24 -17.10 -17.18
C ILE A 203 -20.27 -18.09 -17.74
N ASP A 204 -21.52 -17.99 -17.31
CA ASP A 204 -22.67 -18.74 -17.78
C ASP A 204 -22.94 -18.49 -19.27
N TYR A 205 -22.88 -17.23 -19.72
CA TYR A 205 -23.00 -16.86 -21.13
C TYR A 205 -21.83 -17.45 -21.95
N ILE A 206 -20.60 -17.33 -21.45
CA ILE A 206 -19.42 -17.87 -22.14
C ILE A 206 -19.53 -19.39 -22.30
N LYS A 207 -19.94 -20.09 -21.23
CA LYS A 207 -20.11 -21.55 -21.20
C LYS A 207 -21.23 -22.02 -22.11
N SER A 208 -22.40 -21.39 -22.03
CA SER A 208 -23.57 -21.75 -22.85
C SER A 208 -23.34 -21.53 -24.34
N ASN A 209 -22.45 -20.59 -24.72
CA ASN A 209 -22.14 -20.26 -26.11
C ASN A 209 -20.79 -20.82 -26.60
N ASN A 210 -20.09 -21.65 -25.81
CA ASN A 210 -18.77 -22.21 -26.14
C ASN A 210 -17.72 -21.15 -26.57
N LEU A 211 -17.69 -20.00 -25.88
CA LEU A 211 -16.85 -18.85 -26.24
C LEU A 211 -15.47 -18.86 -25.54
N GLU A 212 -15.09 -19.91 -24.83
CA GLU A 212 -13.87 -19.96 -24.02
C GLU A 212 -12.62 -19.68 -24.86
N THR A 213 -12.49 -20.35 -26.01
CA THR A 213 -11.32 -20.18 -26.89
C THR A 213 -11.19 -18.75 -27.42
N PHE A 214 -12.31 -18.11 -27.73
CA PHE A 214 -12.33 -16.72 -28.21
C PHE A 214 -11.77 -15.77 -27.15
N TYR A 215 -12.28 -15.84 -25.93
CA TYR A 215 -11.83 -14.98 -24.84
C TYR A 215 -10.40 -15.27 -24.39
N ILE A 216 -9.99 -16.54 -24.34
CA ILE A 216 -8.61 -16.93 -24.04
C ILE A 216 -7.65 -16.35 -25.09
N ASN A 217 -8.02 -16.37 -26.38
CA ASN A 217 -7.19 -15.78 -27.43
C ASN A 217 -7.11 -14.24 -27.33
N GLN A 218 -8.18 -13.56 -26.90
CA GLN A 218 -8.12 -12.13 -26.60
C GLN A 218 -7.17 -11.82 -25.44
N ILE A 219 -7.22 -12.59 -24.34
CA ILE A 219 -6.28 -12.46 -23.22
C ILE A 219 -4.85 -12.69 -23.68
N LYS A 220 -4.59 -13.73 -24.49
CA LYS A 220 -3.25 -14.00 -25.04
C LYS A 220 -2.74 -12.81 -25.84
N LYS A 221 -3.54 -12.29 -26.78
CA LYS A 221 -3.17 -11.13 -27.61
C LYS A 221 -2.86 -9.89 -26.75
N ASN A 222 -3.66 -9.64 -25.71
CA ASN A 222 -3.41 -8.54 -24.77
C ASN A 222 -2.11 -8.77 -23.99
N ASN A 223 -1.89 -9.98 -23.48
CA ASN A 223 -0.67 -10.35 -22.77
C ASN A 223 0.57 -10.22 -23.66
N ASP A 224 0.53 -10.64 -24.93
CA ASP A 224 1.66 -10.49 -25.86
C ASP A 224 2.01 -9.00 -26.08
N GLY A 225 0.97 -8.16 -26.19
CA GLY A 225 1.11 -6.70 -26.24
C GLY A 225 1.64 -6.08 -24.94
N ILE A 226 1.46 -6.73 -23.79
CA ILE A 226 2.01 -6.34 -22.49
C ILE A 226 3.48 -6.79 -22.39
N VAL A 227 3.78 -8.03 -22.78
CA VAL A 227 5.13 -8.62 -22.76
C VAL A 227 6.11 -7.83 -23.63
N SER A 228 5.71 -7.40 -24.83
CA SER A 228 6.56 -6.59 -25.70
C SER A 228 6.94 -5.23 -25.09
N VAL A 229 6.01 -4.57 -24.39
CA VAL A 229 6.28 -3.32 -23.67
C VAL A 229 7.12 -3.60 -22.43
N TRP A 230 6.82 -4.67 -21.68
CA TRP A 230 7.61 -5.11 -20.54
C TRP A 230 9.05 -5.44 -20.90
N GLY A 231 9.31 -6.05 -22.05
CA GLY A 231 10.66 -6.31 -22.53
C GLY A 231 11.46 -4.99 -22.70
N SER A 232 10.79 -3.94 -23.17
CA SER A 232 11.40 -2.60 -23.26
C SER A 232 11.68 -2.01 -21.87
N VAL A 233 10.73 -2.11 -20.93
CA VAL A 233 10.91 -1.68 -19.53
C VAL A 233 12.08 -2.41 -18.87
N ALA A 234 12.10 -3.74 -18.96
CA ALA A 234 13.15 -4.58 -18.39
C ALA A 234 14.52 -4.27 -18.99
N SER A 235 14.60 -4.01 -20.29
CA SER A 235 15.85 -3.59 -20.94
C SER A 235 16.36 -2.25 -20.38
N MET A 236 15.46 -1.29 -20.13
CA MET A 236 15.81 0.02 -19.58
C MET A 236 16.23 -0.06 -18.11
N GLU A 237 15.50 -0.80 -17.29
CA GLU A 237 15.87 -1.05 -15.88
C GLU A 237 17.23 -1.74 -15.80
N SER A 238 17.44 -2.77 -16.62
CA SER A 238 18.71 -3.49 -16.70
C SER A 238 19.86 -2.58 -17.09
N LEU A 239 19.69 -1.75 -18.13
CA LEU A 239 20.70 -0.78 -18.56
C LEU A 239 21.05 0.23 -17.45
N ALA A 240 20.04 0.77 -16.75
CA ALA A 240 20.27 1.68 -15.63
C ALA A 240 21.02 1.00 -14.47
N GLY A 241 20.63 -0.23 -14.13
CA GLY A 241 21.27 -1.02 -13.08
C GLY A 241 22.73 -1.38 -13.41
N VAL A 242 22.99 -1.88 -14.62
CA VAL A 242 24.35 -2.24 -15.07
C VAL A 242 25.25 -1.00 -15.20
N TRP A 243 24.69 0.15 -15.60
CA TRP A 243 25.44 1.41 -15.65
C TRP A 243 25.98 1.79 -14.27
N ILE A 244 25.12 1.86 -13.25
CA ILE A 244 25.52 2.27 -11.90
C ILE A 244 26.36 1.17 -11.23
N ASN A 245 25.81 -0.06 -11.11
CA ASN A 245 26.38 -1.11 -10.27
C ASN A 245 27.51 -1.91 -10.92
N GLY A 246 27.60 -1.89 -12.26
CA GLY A 246 28.63 -2.60 -13.00
C GLY A 246 29.71 -1.67 -13.53
N PHE A 247 29.36 -0.86 -14.53
CA PHE A 247 30.34 -0.08 -15.28
C PHE A 247 30.94 1.07 -14.46
N MET A 248 30.12 1.92 -13.83
CA MET A 248 30.60 3.08 -13.06
C MET A 248 31.45 2.66 -11.86
N THR A 249 30.97 1.72 -11.05
CA THR A 249 31.71 1.16 -9.90
C THR A 249 33.07 0.59 -10.33
N SER A 250 33.11 -0.25 -11.38
CA SER A 250 34.35 -0.85 -11.86
C SER A 250 35.33 0.19 -12.43
N LEU A 251 34.82 1.13 -13.24
CA LEU A 251 35.60 2.20 -13.85
C LEU A 251 36.25 3.07 -12.77
N PHE A 252 35.46 3.57 -11.83
CA PHE A 252 35.97 4.48 -10.80
C PHE A 252 36.85 3.77 -9.76
N THR A 253 36.58 2.49 -9.45
CA THR A 253 37.48 1.70 -8.60
C THR A 253 38.85 1.54 -9.27
N GLY A 254 38.89 1.17 -10.56
CA GLY A 254 40.13 1.03 -11.32
C GLY A 254 40.88 2.35 -11.51
N LEU A 255 40.17 3.44 -11.80
CA LEU A 255 40.77 4.77 -11.91
C LEU A 255 41.30 5.27 -10.56
N SER A 256 40.58 5.03 -9.47
CA SER A 256 41.04 5.39 -8.12
C SER A 256 42.30 4.61 -7.73
N PHE A 257 42.34 3.31 -8.02
CA PHE A 257 43.56 2.50 -7.88
C PHE A 257 44.73 3.11 -8.66
N GLY A 258 44.52 3.44 -9.94
CA GLY A 258 45.54 4.06 -10.80
C GLY A 258 46.02 5.42 -10.28
N ILE A 259 45.11 6.28 -9.82
CA ILE A 259 45.45 7.59 -9.24
C ILE A 259 46.30 7.43 -7.99
N VAL A 260 45.92 6.55 -7.06
CA VAL A 260 46.72 6.32 -5.84
C VAL A 260 48.10 5.74 -6.20
N ALA A 261 48.16 4.78 -7.12
CA ALA A 261 49.42 4.19 -7.58
C ALA A 261 50.36 5.23 -8.22
N LEU A 262 49.82 6.16 -9.02
CA LEU A 262 50.59 7.28 -9.58
C LEU A 262 51.05 8.25 -8.49
N LEU A 263 50.18 8.62 -7.54
CA LEU A 263 50.55 9.52 -6.45
C LEU A 263 51.61 8.92 -5.51
N MET A 264 51.64 7.61 -5.36
CA MET A 264 52.70 6.89 -4.63
C MET A 264 54.08 7.04 -5.27
N MET A 265 54.18 7.28 -6.59
CA MET A 265 55.47 7.54 -7.24
C MET A 265 56.06 8.89 -6.84
N TYR A 266 55.21 9.87 -6.52
CA TYR A 266 55.62 11.24 -6.21
C TYR A 266 55.62 11.58 -4.72
N THR A 267 54.99 10.75 -3.89
CA THR A 267 54.85 11.00 -2.45
C THR A 267 55.15 9.73 -1.63
N THR A 268 56.02 9.85 -0.63
CA THR A 268 56.40 8.74 0.27
C THR A 268 55.38 8.49 1.39
N LYS A 269 54.34 9.32 1.49
CA LYS A 269 53.31 9.23 2.55
C LYS A 269 52.27 8.15 2.28
N LEU A 270 52.13 7.71 1.02
CA LEU A 270 51.14 6.73 0.61
C LEU A 270 51.78 5.33 0.60
N THR A 271 51.10 4.37 1.22
CA THR A 271 51.55 2.98 1.38
C THR A 271 50.69 2.02 0.54
N VAL A 272 51.14 0.77 0.41
CA VAL A 272 50.33 -0.29 -0.22
C VAL A 272 49.01 -0.51 0.55
N GLY A 273 49.02 -0.44 1.88
CA GLY A 273 47.80 -0.48 2.68
C GLY A 273 46.86 0.70 2.39
N THR A 274 47.40 1.87 2.00
CA THR A 274 46.60 3.03 1.61
C THR A 274 45.81 2.75 0.33
N ILE A 275 46.40 2.10 -0.69
CA ILE A 275 45.66 1.70 -1.92
C ILE A 275 44.45 0.87 -1.55
N ILE A 276 44.65 -0.17 -0.74
CA ILE A 276 43.59 -1.11 -0.36
C ILE A 276 42.49 -0.38 0.42
N SER A 277 42.85 0.48 1.38
CA SER A 277 41.86 1.27 2.11
C SER A 277 41.05 2.20 1.20
N VAL A 278 41.70 2.89 0.26
CA VAL A 278 41.03 3.80 -0.67
C VAL A 278 40.07 3.04 -1.58
N VAL A 279 40.48 1.90 -2.13
CA VAL A 279 39.62 1.04 -2.96
C VAL A 279 38.39 0.59 -2.17
N SER A 280 38.58 0.08 -0.95
CA SER A 280 37.45 -0.35 -0.10
C SER A 280 36.55 0.80 0.33
N TYR A 281 37.08 1.99 0.62
CA TYR A 281 36.27 3.17 0.91
C TYR A 281 35.49 3.65 -0.33
N CYS A 282 36.06 3.53 -1.53
CA CYS A 282 35.36 3.83 -2.77
C CYS A 282 34.18 2.88 -2.98
N GLU A 283 34.35 1.57 -2.77
CA GLU A 283 33.25 0.59 -2.84
C GLU A 283 32.11 0.91 -1.85
N LEU A 284 32.45 1.27 -0.60
CA LEU A 284 31.46 1.71 0.39
C LEU A 284 30.75 2.99 -0.05
N LEU A 285 31.48 3.99 -0.57
CA LEU A 285 30.90 5.22 -1.09
C LEU A 285 29.89 4.92 -2.20
N TYR A 286 30.25 4.07 -3.16
CA TYR A 286 29.36 3.72 -4.27
C TYR A 286 28.12 2.96 -3.79
N SER A 287 28.26 2.09 -2.78
CA SER A 287 27.11 1.42 -2.16
C SER A 287 26.15 2.42 -1.50
N TYR A 288 26.65 3.42 -0.76
CA TYR A 288 25.81 4.45 -0.16
C TYR A 288 25.16 5.37 -1.20
N LEU A 289 25.90 5.76 -2.25
CA LEU A 289 25.35 6.51 -3.36
C LEU A 289 24.25 5.73 -4.08
N HIS A 290 24.42 4.41 -4.26
CA HIS A 290 23.36 3.55 -4.79
C HIS A 290 22.11 3.57 -3.92
N THR A 291 22.24 3.44 -2.59
CA THR A 291 21.09 3.55 -1.67
C THR A 291 20.38 4.89 -1.81
N ILE A 292 21.13 6.00 -1.91
CA ILE A 292 20.55 7.34 -2.11
C ILE A 292 19.74 7.38 -3.40
N PHE A 293 20.29 6.89 -4.51
CA PHE A 293 19.63 6.91 -5.81
C PHE A 293 18.42 5.97 -5.87
N SER A 294 18.54 4.76 -5.33
CA SER A 294 17.44 3.79 -5.34
C SER A 294 16.25 4.26 -4.51
N THR A 295 16.50 4.84 -3.33
CA THR A 295 15.42 5.35 -2.46
C THR A 295 14.73 6.57 -3.07
N GLU A 296 15.44 7.44 -3.80
CA GLU A 296 14.79 8.56 -4.51
C GLU A 296 13.87 8.05 -5.63
N VAL A 297 14.27 6.99 -6.35
CA VAL A 297 13.43 6.34 -7.36
C VAL A 297 12.21 5.66 -6.72
N GLU A 298 12.41 4.93 -5.63
CA GLU A 298 11.33 4.28 -4.88
C GLU A 298 10.32 5.29 -4.34
N LYS A 299 10.79 6.45 -3.86
CA LYS A 299 9.92 7.53 -3.39
C LYS A 299 8.91 7.95 -4.47
N GLY A 300 9.36 8.15 -5.71
CA GLY A 300 8.48 8.47 -6.83
C GLY A 300 7.48 7.34 -7.14
N LYS A 301 7.92 6.07 -7.05
CA LYS A 301 7.04 4.90 -7.22
C LYS A 301 5.95 4.86 -6.13
N PHE A 302 6.31 5.06 -4.86
CA PHE A 302 5.37 5.06 -3.74
C PHE A 302 4.39 6.24 -3.79
N GLU A 303 4.82 7.41 -4.28
CA GLU A 303 3.92 8.55 -4.50
C GLU A 303 2.82 8.18 -5.50
N GLY A 304 3.17 7.56 -6.63
CA GLY A 304 2.20 7.11 -7.62
C GLY A 304 1.32 5.95 -7.14
N GLU A 305 1.93 4.88 -6.62
CA GLU A 305 1.25 3.62 -6.27
C GLU A 305 0.17 3.80 -5.19
N PHE A 306 0.42 4.65 -4.19
CA PHE A 306 -0.49 4.85 -3.05
C PHE A 306 -1.35 6.11 -3.18
N THR A 307 -1.43 6.73 -4.36
CA THR A 307 -2.24 7.95 -4.55
C THR A 307 -3.70 7.72 -4.15
N LYS A 308 -4.34 6.70 -4.73
CA LYS A 308 -5.74 6.36 -4.45
C LYS A 308 -5.96 5.89 -3.02
N THR A 309 -5.06 5.06 -2.50
CA THR A 309 -5.11 4.62 -1.10
C THR A 309 -5.08 5.82 -0.15
N LYS A 310 -4.24 6.84 -0.42
CA LYS A 310 -4.17 8.07 0.38
C LYS A 310 -5.47 8.88 0.30
N GLU A 311 -6.07 9.01 -0.88
CA GLU A 311 -7.37 9.67 -1.08
C GLU A 311 -8.49 8.97 -0.30
N LEU A 312 -8.58 7.63 -0.38
CA LEU A 312 -9.57 6.84 0.37
C LEU A 312 -9.36 6.95 1.89
N PHE A 313 -8.10 7.06 2.34
CA PHE A 313 -7.79 7.26 3.75
C PHE A 313 -8.16 8.67 4.25
N GLU A 314 -8.35 9.64 3.35
CA GLU A 314 -8.78 11.00 3.68
C GLU A 314 -10.30 11.15 3.76
N LEU A 315 -11.07 10.13 3.38
CA LEU A 315 -12.52 10.15 3.52
C LEU A 315 -12.93 10.32 4.98
N ASP A 316 -13.88 11.22 5.19
CA ASP A 316 -14.61 11.35 6.44
C ASP A 316 -15.60 10.20 6.55
N SER A 317 -15.74 9.62 7.73
CA SER A 317 -16.73 8.57 8.00
C SER A 317 -18.13 9.16 8.07
N ASP A 318 -19.14 8.49 7.49
CA ASP A 318 -20.57 8.88 7.57
C ASP A 318 -21.20 8.55 8.95
N ILE A 319 -20.42 8.73 10.03
CA ILE A 319 -20.89 8.56 11.40
C ILE A 319 -21.47 9.92 11.81
N SER A 320 -22.77 10.10 11.56
CA SER A 320 -23.50 11.26 12.05
C SER A 320 -23.53 11.27 13.58
N THR A 321 -23.04 12.34 14.21
CA THR A 321 -23.11 12.52 15.67
C THR A 321 -24.43 13.13 16.15
N ASN A 322 -25.39 13.34 15.25
CA ASN A 322 -26.66 13.99 15.58
C ASN A 322 -27.62 13.01 16.25
N GLN A 323 -27.61 13.00 17.58
CA GLN A 323 -28.50 12.18 18.40
C GLN A 323 -29.88 12.84 18.52
N HIS A 324 -30.67 12.81 17.47
CA HIS A 324 -32.11 13.01 17.58
C HIS A 324 -32.79 11.63 17.61
N PRO A 325 -33.08 11.08 18.80
CA PRO A 325 -33.89 9.88 18.87
C PRO A 325 -35.24 10.17 18.24
N PHE A 326 -35.65 9.36 17.26
CA PHE A 326 -36.96 9.50 16.63
C PHE A 326 -37.87 8.33 17.00
N SER A 327 -39.17 8.57 17.08
CA SER A 327 -40.21 7.55 17.06
C SER A 327 -41.06 7.76 15.81
N LEU A 328 -41.71 6.71 15.31
CA LEU A 328 -42.67 6.82 14.22
C LEU A 328 -44.06 6.56 14.79
N GLU A 329 -44.77 7.63 15.13
CA GLU A 329 -46.10 7.57 15.74
C GLU A 329 -47.20 8.06 14.78
N GLN A 330 -46.88 8.96 13.84
CA GLN A 330 -47.85 9.57 12.95
C GLN A 330 -47.68 9.09 11.51
N ALA A 331 -46.62 9.51 10.83
CA ALA A 331 -46.41 9.23 9.41
C ALA A 331 -45.01 9.63 8.91
N ILE A 332 -44.63 9.05 7.78
CA ILE A 332 -43.51 9.53 6.96
C ILE A 332 -44.09 10.39 5.84
N HIS A 333 -43.69 11.66 5.78
CA HIS A 333 -44.18 12.63 4.79
C HIS A 333 -43.10 12.98 3.77
N PHE A 334 -43.39 12.74 2.49
CA PHE A 334 -42.65 13.26 1.36
C PHE A 334 -43.37 14.53 0.87
N HIS A 335 -42.65 15.64 0.76
CA HIS A 335 -43.18 16.90 0.25
C HIS A 335 -42.35 17.40 -0.93
N LYS A 336 -42.94 17.34 -2.14
CA LYS A 336 -42.34 17.82 -3.40
C LYS A 336 -40.93 17.27 -3.65
N VAL A 337 -40.74 15.97 -3.41
CA VAL A 337 -39.42 15.34 -3.47
C VAL A 337 -38.99 15.12 -4.92
N ASN A 338 -37.82 15.64 -5.29
CA ASN A 338 -37.13 15.31 -6.55
C ASN A 338 -35.85 14.52 -6.25
N PHE A 339 -35.60 13.47 -7.01
CA PHE A 339 -34.40 12.65 -6.85
C PHE A 339 -33.92 12.09 -8.18
N GLN A 340 -32.60 12.00 -8.35
CA GLN A 340 -31.93 11.42 -9.51
C GLN A 340 -30.73 10.56 -9.09
N TYR A 341 -30.51 9.45 -9.79
CA TYR A 341 -29.24 8.71 -9.66
C TYR A 341 -28.23 9.29 -10.64
N THR A 342 -27.15 9.87 -10.14
CA THR A 342 -26.10 10.52 -10.94
C THR A 342 -26.70 11.59 -11.86
N ASN A 343 -27.12 11.22 -13.08
CA ASN A 343 -27.71 12.11 -14.09
C ASN A 343 -29.09 11.64 -14.62
N THR A 344 -29.72 10.65 -13.97
CA THR A 344 -31.02 10.11 -14.43
C THR A 344 -32.12 10.44 -13.42
N PRO A 345 -33.08 11.34 -13.73
CA PRO A 345 -34.15 11.70 -12.83
C PRO A 345 -35.13 10.54 -12.64
N VAL A 346 -35.43 10.21 -11.38
CA VAL A 346 -36.28 9.07 -11.02
C VAL A 346 -37.57 9.53 -10.33
N LEU A 347 -37.47 10.42 -9.33
CA LEU A 347 -38.64 10.99 -8.65
C LEU A 347 -38.78 12.46 -9.05
N LYS A 348 -40.00 12.85 -9.42
CA LYS A 348 -40.34 14.21 -9.84
C LYS A 348 -41.54 14.71 -9.03
N ASN A 349 -41.31 15.70 -8.18
CA ASN A 349 -42.29 16.38 -7.35
C ASN A 349 -43.17 15.40 -6.53
N LEU A 350 -42.56 14.35 -5.99
CA LEU A 350 -43.27 13.31 -5.25
C LEU A 350 -43.79 13.88 -3.93
N THR A 351 -45.11 13.80 -3.73
CA THR A 351 -45.75 14.08 -2.44
C THR A 351 -46.52 12.83 -2.03
N LEU A 352 -46.17 12.27 -0.88
CA LEU A 352 -46.67 10.98 -0.40
C LEU A 352 -46.71 11.02 1.13
N GLU A 353 -47.71 10.38 1.72
CA GLU A 353 -47.82 10.18 3.17
C GLU A 353 -47.93 8.68 3.45
N LEU A 354 -47.06 8.18 4.33
CA LEU A 354 -47.04 6.80 4.79
C LEU A 354 -47.44 6.78 6.27
N GLN A 355 -48.68 6.40 6.56
CA GLN A 355 -49.20 6.43 7.93
C GLN A 355 -48.57 5.36 8.82
N ALA A 356 -48.22 5.72 10.05
CA ALA A 356 -47.73 4.80 11.06
C ALA A 356 -48.78 3.71 11.34
N HIS A 357 -48.29 2.51 11.73
CA HIS A 357 -49.10 1.34 12.05
C HIS A 357 -50.04 0.84 10.94
N LYS A 358 -49.81 1.23 9.68
CA LYS A 358 -50.59 0.78 8.52
C LYS A 358 -49.73 0.14 7.46
N TRP A 359 -50.31 -0.85 6.77
CA TRP A 359 -49.72 -1.41 5.56
C TRP A 359 -49.92 -0.46 4.39
N THR A 360 -48.82 -0.04 3.78
CA THR A 360 -48.84 0.74 2.54
C THR A 360 -48.29 -0.09 1.40
N VAL A 361 -49.06 -0.19 0.30
CA VAL A 361 -48.66 -0.93 -0.90
C VAL A 361 -48.41 0.07 -2.03
N ILE A 362 -47.19 0.08 -2.56
CA ILE A 362 -46.80 0.95 -3.69
C ILE A 362 -46.84 0.13 -4.98
N LEU A 363 -47.79 0.45 -5.86
CA LEU A 363 -47.97 -0.21 -7.16
C LEU A 363 -47.44 0.67 -8.31
N GLY A 364 -46.95 0.04 -9.38
CA GLY A 364 -46.52 0.72 -10.60
C GLY A 364 -45.57 -0.11 -11.44
N GLU A 365 -45.32 0.33 -12.67
CA GLU A 365 -44.40 -0.33 -13.61
C GLU A 365 -42.96 -0.40 -13.10
N SER A 366 -42.17 -1.35 -13.60
CA SER A 366 -40.75 -1.43 -13.27
C SER A 366 -40.01 -0.15 -13.67
N GLY A 367 -39.08 0.33 -12.84
CA GLY A 367 -38.32 1.54 -13.11
C GLY A 367 -38.97 2.88 -12.69
N VAL A 368 -40.23 2.91 -12.25
CA VAL A 368 -40.91 4.16 -11.84
C VAL A 368 -40.41 4.77 -10.51
N GLY A 369 -39.43 4.13 -9.85
CA GLY A 369 -38.83 4.65 -8.61
C GLY A 369 -39.37 4.07 -7.29
N LYS A 370 -40.14 2.97 -7.33
CA LYS A 370 -40.68 2.31 -6.11
C LYS A 370 -39.58 1.95 -5.09
N SER A 371 -38.54 1.25 -5.55
CA SER A 371 -37.38 0.89 -4.72
C SER A 371 -36.60 2.13 -4.28
N THR A 372 -36.62 3.20 -5.07
CA THR A 372 -35.97 4.47 -4.72
C THR A 372 -36.63 5.13 -3.52
N ILE A 373 -37.97 5.05 -3.38
CA ILE A 373 -38.68 5.53 -2.19
C ILE A 373 -38.16 4.84 -0.94
N LEU A 374 -38.05 3.49 -0.97
CA LEU A 374 -37.52 2.71 0.15
C LEU A 374 -36.05 3.07 0.47
N LYS A 375 -35.21 3.19 -0.57
CA LYS A 375 -33.81 3.60 -0.43
C LYS A 375 -33.65 5.00 0.17
N LEU A 376 -34.57 5.92 -0.11
CA LEU A 376 -34.59 7.25 0.50
C LEU A 376 -34.99 7.17 1.98
N ILE A 377 -35.99 6.36 2.35
CA ILE A 377 -36.39 6.14 3.74
C ILE A 377 -35.24 5.55 4.57
N GLU A 378 -34.49 4.59 4.03
CA GLU A 378 -33.27 3.99 4.63
C GLU A 378 -32.07 4.95 4.67
N LYS A 379 -32.23 6.18 4.17
CA LYS A 379 -31.19 7.19 4.07
C LYS A 379 -29.95 6.69 3.34
N PHE A 380 -30.12 5.79 2.36
CA PHE A 380 -29.03 5.40 1.46
C PHE A 380 -28.61 6.54 0.53
N TYR A 381 -29.50 7.53 0.32
CA TYR A 381 -29.21 8.76 -0.40
C TYR A 381 -29.79 9.97 0.35
N THR A 382 -28.97 11.00 0.54
CA THR A 382 -29.34 12.26 1.22
C THR A 382 -29.53 13.44 0.25
N GLU A 383 -29.03 13.28 -0.98
CA GLU A 383 -29.07 14.29 -2.03
C GLU A 383 -30.40 14.23 -2.79
N TYR A 384 -31.43 14.85 -2.21
CA TYR A 384 -32.74 15.07 -2.81
C TYR A 384 -33.23 16.50 -2.56
N GLU A 385 -34.04 17.02 -3.48
CA GLU A 385 -34.79 18.26 -3.28
C GLU A 385 -36.15 17.97 -2.64
N GLY A 386 -36.74 18.97 -1.98
CA GLY A 386 -37.98 18.80 -1.20
C GLY A 386 -37.70 18.44 0.25
N LYS A 387 -38.67 17.81 0.93
CA LYS A 387 -38.55 17.40 2.33
C LYS A 387 -39.06 15.98 2.52
N ILE A 388 -38.31 15.18 3.29
CA ILE A 388 -38.77 13.90 3.83
C ILE A 388 -38.76 14.04 5.35
N MET A 389 -39.92 13.89 5.97
CA MET A 389 -40.11 14.03 7.41
C MET A 389 -40.56 12.69 7.98
N VAL A 390 -40.01 12.30 9.14
CA VAL A 390 -40.54 11.23 9.97
C VAL A 390 -41.19 11.92 11.17
N ASP A 391 -42.52 11.88 11.21
CA ASP A 391 -43.34 12.76 12.03
C ASP A 391 -42.93 14.24 11.83
N ASP A 392 -42.41 14.90 12.87
CA ASP A 392 -41.99 16.30 12.84
C ASP A 392 -40.48 16.50 12.58
N ILE A 393 -39.70 15.43 12.42
CA ILE A 393 -38.23 15.47 12.29
C ILE A 393 -37.84 15.22 10.83
N SER A 394 -36.97 16.07 10.29
CA SER A 394 -36.40 15.85 8.95
C SER A 394 -35.56 14.58 8.93
N LEU A 395 -35.74 13.73 7.93
CA LEU A 395 -34.96 12.50 7.78
C LEU A 395 -33.45 12.75 7.72
N LYS A 396 -33.02 13.93 7.23
CA LYS A 396 -31.60 14.31 7.20
C LYS A 396 -31.02 14.48 8.60
N ASP A 397 -31.84 14.86 9.59
CA ASP A 397 -31.43 15.16 10.96
C ASP A 397 -31.44 13.94 11.89
N ILE A 398 -32.03 12.83 11.45
CA ILE A 398 -32.05 11.55 12.17
C ILE A 398 -30.73 10.82 11.98
N ASP A 399 -30.16 10.27 13.05
CA ASP A 399 -28.95 9.43 12.99
C ASP A 399 -29.17 8.15 12.18
N ASN A 400 -28.20 7.79 11.35
CA ASN A 400 -28.24 6.57 10.52
C ASN A 400 -28.37 5.30 11.38
N HIS A 401 -27.68 5.24 12.53
CA HIS A 401 -27.70 4.07 13.40
C HIS A 401 -29.05 3.96 14.14
N ASP A 402 -29.61 5.06 14.67
CA ASP A 402 -30.95 5.02 15.27
C ASP A 402 -32.05 4.65 14.23
N LEU A 403 -31.96 5.20 13.01
CA LEU A 403 -32.86 4.86 11.90
C LEU A 403 -32.83 3.36 11.58
N ARG A 404 -31.64 2.82 11.31
CA ARG A 404 -31.49 1.42 10.87
C ARG A 404 -31.75 0.40 11.98
N ASN A 405 -31.70 0.79 13.25
CA ASN A 405 -32.13 -0.06 14.37
C ASN A 405 -33.66 -0.20 14.46
N LYS A 406 -34.42 0.72 13.85
CA LYS A 406 -35.90 0.73 13.89
C LYS A 406 -36.53 0.30 12.57
N VAL A 407 -35.74 0.19 11.50
CA VAL A 407 -36.23 -0.23 10.18
C VAL A 407 -35.62 -1.57 9.78
N ALA A 408 -36.47 -2.51 9.40
CA ALA A 408 -36.07 -3.77 8.79
C ALA A 408 -36.26 -3.68 7.27
N TYR A 409 -35.18 -3.82 6.51
CA TYR A 409 -35.19 -3.78 5.05
C TYR A 409 -35.05 -5.19 4.45
N LEU A 410 -36.03 -5.60 3.64
CA LEU A 410 -35.98 -6.83 2.87
C LEU A 410 -35.82 -6.50 1.38
N SER A 411 -34.65 -6.79 0.82
CA SER A 411 -34.37 -6.61 -0.60
C SER A 411 -35.09 -7.66 -1.46
N GLN A 412 -35.28 -7.35 -2.75
CA GLN A 412 -35.86 -8.29 -3.72
C GLN A 412 -35.05 -9.58 -3.84
N SER A 413 -33.72 -9.47 -3.73
CA SER A 413 -32.79 -10.60 -3.64
C SER A 413 -32.07 -10.49 -2.29
N PRO A 414 -32.39 -11.34 -1.30
CA PRO A 414 -31.70 -11.31 -0.01
C PRO A 414 -30.23 -11.68 -0.20
N SER A 415 -29.35 -10.96 0.48
CA SER A 415 -27.93 -11.27 0.51
C SER A 415 -27.67 -12.26 1.65
N LEU A 416 -27.13 -13.43 1.31
CA LEU A 416 -26.62 -14.40 2.29
C LEU A 416 -25.10 -14.34 2.30
N PHE A 417 -24.51 -14.42 3.48
CA PHE A 417 -23.07 -14.53 3.65
C PHE A 417 -22.66 -16.00 3.76
N PRO A 418 -21.46 -16.38 3.28
CA PRO A 418 -20.91 -17.71 3.50
C PRO A 418 -20.86 -18.02 5.01
N GLY A 419 -21.55 -19.09 5.41
CA GLY A 419 -21.72 -19.48 6.80
C GLY A 419 -22.99 -20.31 6.95
N SER A 420 -23.28 -20.76 8.18
CA SER A 420 -24.49 -21.52 8.47
C SER A 420 -25.74 -20.66 8.50
N ILE A 421 -26.91 -21.30 8.46
CA ILE A 421 -28.21 -20.66 8.72
C ILE A 421 -28.17 -19.91 10.05
N ARG A 422 -27.64 -20.52 11.12
CA ARG A 422 -27.45 -19.87 12.43
C ARG A 422 -26.66 -18.58 12.28
N SER A 423 -25.48 -18.65 11.64
CA SER A 423 -24.61 -17.49 11.53
C SER A 423 -25.26 -16.32 10.77
N ASN A 424 -26.07 -16.59 9.74
CA ASN A 424 -26.78 -15.56 8.98
C ASN A 424 -27.95 -14.94 9.78
N LEU A 425 -28.57 -15.68 10.70
CA LEU A 425 -29.66 -15.19 11.55
C LEU A 425 -29.16 -14.44 12.79
N THR A 426 -27.94 -14.70 13.26
CA THR A 426 -27.38 -14.09 14.48
C THR A 426 -26.39 -12.95 14.21
N VAL A 427 -26.14 -12.56 12.95
CA VAL A 427 -25.15 -11.52 12.57
C VAL A 427 -25.28 -10.24 13.38
N SER A 428 -26.51 -9.85 13.76
CA SER A 428 -26.79 -8.60 14.46
C SER A 428 -26.66 -8.67 15.98
N SER A 429 -26.66 -9.86 16.59
CA SER A 429 -26.55 -10.02 18.04
C SER A 429 -26.23 -11.45 18.46
N ASP A 430 -25.23 -11.58 19.34
CA ASP A 430 -24.89 -12.83 20.02
C ASP A 430 -25.92 -13.26 21.08
N THR A 431 -26.93 -12.42 21.38
CA THR A 431 -27.97 -12.73 22.36
C THR A 431 -29.11 -13.60 21.82
N ILE A 432 -29.12 -13.86 20.50
CA ILE A 432 -30.17 -14.64 19.85
C ILE A 432 -29.91 -16.12 20.10
N THR A 433 -30.79 -16.77 20.88
CA THR A 433 -30.65 -18.20 21.20
C THR A 433 -31.28 -19.10 20.13
N ASP A 434 -30.86 -20.36 20.08
CA ASP A 434 -31.44 -21.36 19.17
C ASP A 434 -32.96 -21.49 19.37
N GLU A 435 -33.47 -21.37 20.60
CA GLU A 435 -34.92 -21.40 20.85
C GLU A 435 -35.63 -20.25 20.12
N MET A 436 -35.10 -19.02 20.19
CA MET A 436 -35.65 -17.86 19.48
C MET A 436 -35.63 -18.09 17.96
N ILE A 437 -34.53 -18.64 17.44
CA ILE A 437 -34.39 -18.98 16.03
C ILE A 437 -35.49 -19.97 15.62
N TRP A 438 -35.68 -21.06 16.38
CA TRP A 438 -36.69 -22.07 16.08
C TRP A 438 -38.13 -21.56 16.19
N GLU A 439 -38.41 -20.63 17.11
CA GLU A 439 -39.71 -19.97 17.20
C GLU A 439 -40.01 -19.09 15.97
N VAL A 440 -39.02 -18.32 15.51
CA VAL A 440 -39.15 -17.52 14.29
C VAL A 440 -39.33 -18.44 13.07
N LEU A 441 -38.50 -19.48 12.93
CA LEU A 441 -38.61 -20.46 11.85
C LEU A 441 -39.96 -21.16 11.84
N LYS A 442 -40.55 -21.42 13.01
CA LYS A 442 -41.92 -21.96 13.11
C LYS A 442 -42.95 -20.95 12.61
N THR A 443 -42.80 -19.68 12.97
CA THR A 443 -43.72 -18.60 12.58
C THR A 443 -43.72 -18.34 11.07
N VAL A 444 -42.57 -18.53 10.41
CA VAL A 444 -42.44 -18.39 8.94
C VAL A 444 -42.55 -19.72 8.18
N ASN A 445 -43.03 -20.79 8.82
CA ASN A 445 -43.20 -22.13 8.25
C ASN A 445 -41.92 -22.74 7.64
N MET A 446 -40.74 -22.41 8.18
CA MET A 446 -39.44 -22.95 7.75
C MET A 446 -38.88 -24.01 8.71
N LYS A 447 -39.48 -24.21 9.89
CA LYS A 447 -38.96 -25.13 10.92
C LYS A 447 -38.73 -26.55 10.40
N ASP A 448 -39.73 -27.15 9.77
CA ASP A 448 -39.63 -28.55 9.32
C ASP A 448 -38.62 -28.72 8.19
N TYR A 449 -38.52 -27.73 7.28
CA TYR A 449 -37.52 -27.71 6.22
C TYR A 449 -36.11 -27.63 6.80
N VAL A 450 -35.84 -26.65 7.67
CA VAL A 450 -34.52 -26.48 8.28
C VAL A 450 -34.15 -27.70 9.14
N SER A 451 -35.11 -28.29 9.86
CA SER A 451 -34.88 -29.53 10.63
C SER A 451 -34.56 -30.75 9.78
N SER A 452 -34.92 -30.74 8.49
CA SER A 452 -34.66 -31.85 7.56
C SER A 452 -33.29 -31.78 6.88
N LEU A 453 -32.57 -30.66 7.02
CA LEU A 453 -31.20 -30.52 6.51
C LEU A 453 -30.22 -31.32 7.38
N ASP A 454 -29.14 -31.79 6.77
CA ASP A 454 -28.16 -32.68 7.43
C ASP A 454 -27.59 -32.09 8.74
N ASP A 455 -27.30 -30.79 8.75
CA ASP A 455 -26.75 -30.08 9.91
C ASP A 455 -27.74 -29.07 10.54
N ALA A 456 -29.01 -29.10 10.13
CA ALA A 456 -30.07 -28.20 10.58
C ALA A 456 -29.69 -26.70 10.59
N LEU A 457 -29.54 -26.09 11.77
CA LEU A 457 -29.12 -24.67 11.90
C LEU A 457 -27.66 -24.44 11.50
N ASP A 458 -26.83 -25.48 11.52
CA ASP A 458 -25.41 -25.44 11.18
C ASP A 458 -25.11 -25.83 9.73
N THR A 459 -26.15 -26.13 8.93
CA THR A 459 -26.06 -26.19 7.47
C THR A 459 -25.68 -24.84 6.91
#